data_AF-A0A4Q3FR18-F1
#
_entry.id   AF-A0A4Q3FR18-F1
#
_cell.length_a   1.000
_cell.length_b   1.000
_cell.length_c   1.000
_cell.angle_alpha   90.00
_cell.angle_beta   90.00
_cell.angle_gamma   90.00
#
_symmetry.space_group_name_H-M   'P 1'
#
loop_
_entity.id
_entity.type
_entity.pdbx_description
1 polymer ?
#
loop_
_entity_poly.entity_id
_entity_poly.type
_entity_poly.pdbx_seq_one_letter_code
_entity_poly.pdbx_strand_id
1 'polypeptide(L)'
;TFGKKNQYRYVYDLAEIWQKMTGLPFVFAAWIANKPIDPEFMKGFNEALKLGLDNRINVLAELPEYENFDLHDYLFNKLDFNLTADKKEALNLFLDYIRAL
;
A
#
# COMPACT_ATOMS: atom_id res chain seq x y z
N THR A 1 12.24 3.80 -5.81
CA THR A 1 13.22 4.51 -4.96
C THR A 1 12.81 5.95 -4.82
N PHE A 2 12.64 6.44 -3.59
CA PHE A 2 12.23 7.82 -3.32
C PHE A 2 13.25 8.82 -3.87
N GLY A 3 12.78 9.92 -4.46
CA GLY A 3 13.63 11.02 -4.95
C GLY A 3 14.43 10.76 -6.23
N LYS A 4 14.39 9.55 -6.79
CA LYS A 4 15.29 9.16 -7.90
C LYS A 4 14.67 9.22 -9.30
N LYS A 5 13.41 9.63 -9.44
CA LYS A 5 12.70 9.59 -10.74
C LYS A 5 13.42 10.40 -11.83
N ASN A 6 14.12 11.47 -11.46
CA ASN A 6 14.83 12.35 -12.40
C ASN A 6 16.29 11.93 -12.65
N GLN A 7 16.78 10.88 -11.99
CA GLN A 7 18.18 10.44 -12.10
C GLN A 7 18.40 9.41 -13.21
N TYR A 8 17.34 8.86 -13.78
CA TYR A 8 17.42 7.77 -14.75
C TYR A 8 16.57 8.07 -15.98
N ARG A 9 17.07 7.66 -17.15
CA ARG A 9 16.38 7.84 -18.44
C ARG A 9 15.04 7.10 -18.50
N TYR A 10 14.92 5.99 -17.77
CA TYR A 10 13.73 5.14 -17.77
C TYR A 10 13.34 4.83 -16.32
N VAL A 11 12.09 5.13 -15.99
CA VAL A 11 11.50 4.87 -14.68
C VAL A 11 10.12 4.30 -14.90
N TYR A 12 9.88 3.12 -14.34
CA TYR A 12 8.64 2.39 -14.51
C TYR A 12 7.97 2.22 -13.15
N ASP A 13 6.71 2.63 -13.06
CA ASP A 13 5.86 2.33 -11.93
C ASP A 13 5.14 1.00 -12.22
N LEU A 14 5.52 -0.05 -11.48
CA LEU A 14 4.97 -1.38 -11.70
C LEU A 14 3.50 -1.47 -11.28
N ALA A 15 3.05 -0.68 -10.32
CA ALA A 15 1.64 -0.62 -9.97
C ALA A 15 0.83 0.10 -11.06
N GLU A 16 1.37 1.16 -11.66
CA GLU A 16 0.74 1.82 -12.82
C GLU A 16 0.66 0.87 -14.01
N ILE A 17 1.73 0.13 -14.31
CA ILE A 17 1.75 -0.85 -15.41
C ILE A 17 0.75 -1.97 -15.14
N TRP A 18 0.69 -2.48 -13.90
CA TRP A 18 -0.30 -3.47 -13.49
C TRP A 18 -1.73 -2.98 -13.73
N GLN A 19 -2.03 -1.75 -13.31
CA GLN A 19 -3.35 -1.16 -13.49
C GLN A 19 -3.69 -0.98 -14.97
N LYS A 20 -2.73 -0.58 -15.81
CA LYS A 20 -2.92 -0.51 -17.27
C LYS A 20 -3.16 -1.88 -17.91
N MET A 21 -2.50 -2.92 -17.39
CA MET A 21 -2.57 -4.29 -17.91
C MET A 21 -3.88 -4.99 -17.51
N THR A 22 -4.32 -4.82 -16.27
CA THR A 22 -5.43 -5.59 -15.68
C THR A 22 -6.70 -4.78 -15.45
N GLY A 23 -6.61 -3.45 -15.42
CA GLY A 23 -7.68 -2.56 -14.96
C GLY A 23 -7.87 -2.54 -13.44
N LEU A 24 -7.09 -3.32 -12.68
CA LEU A 24 -7.26 -3.51 -11.25
C LEU A 24 -6.17 -2.79 -10.43
N PRO A 25 -6.44 -2.41 -9.16
CA PRO A 25 -5.41 -1.89 -8.26
C PRO A 25 -4.35 -2.95 -7.96
N PHE A 26 -3.21 -2.57 -7.39
CA PHE A 26 -2.18 -3.51 -6.94
C PHE A 26 -2.14 -3.60 -5.41
N VAL A 27 -2.08 -4.82 -4.86
CA VAL A 27 -1.97 -5.07 -3.41
C VAL A 27 -0.53 -5.44 -3.08
N PHE A 28 0.19 -4.53 -2.43
CA PHE A 28 1.58 -4.75 -2.02
C PHE A 28 1.72 -5.59 -0.76
N ALA A 29 0.82 -5.40 0.20
CA ALA A 29 0.87 -6.06 1.50
C ALA A 29 -0.54 -6.17 2.10
N ALA A 30 -0.75 -7.20 2.91
CA ALA A 30 -1.96 -7.40 3.68
C ALA A 30 -1.63 -8.11 5.00
N TRP A 31 -2.42 -7.81 6.04
CA TRP A 31 -2.42 -8.58 7.28
C TRP A 31 -3.33 -9.80 7.07
N ILE A 32 -2.74 -11.00 7.09
CA ILE A 32 -3.42 -12.25 6.78
C ILE A 32 -3.33 -13.21 7.97
N ALA A 33 -4.43 -13.89 8.29
CA ALA A 33 -4.46 -14.98 9.25
C ALA A 33 -5.00 -16.26 8.59
N ASN A 34 -4.41 -17.40 8.95
CA ASN A 34 -4.85 -18.73 8.49
C ASN A 34 -5.84 -19.40 9.45
N LYS A 35 -6.24 -18.69 10.52
CA LYS A 35 -7.18 -19.13 11.54
C LYS A 35 -8.14 -17.98 11.87
N PRO A 36 -9.36 -18.28 12.37
CA PRO A 36 -10.24 -17.26 12.91
C PRO A 36 -9.51 -16.44 13.98
N ILE A 37 -9.66 -15.12 13.91
CA ILE A 37 -9.12 -14.19 14.91
C ILE A 37 -10.26 -13.80 15.85
N ASP A 38 -9.93 -13.67 17.12
CA ASP A 38 -10.85 -13.17 18.13
C ASP A 38 -11.40 -11.77 17.76
N PRO A 39 -12.73 -11.53 17.82
CA PRO A 39 -13.33 -10.25 17.46
C PRO A 39 -12.87 -9.07 18.31
N GLU A 40 -12.60 -9.24 19.60
CA GLU A 40 -12.09 -8.18 20.47
C GLU A 40 -10.66 -7.82 20.10
N PHE A 41 -9.82 -8.81 19.78
CA PHE A 41 -8.50 -8.54 19.24
C PHE A 41 -8.57 -7.76 17.92
N MET A 42 -9.44 -8.17 16.97
CA MET A 42 -9.58 -7.48 15.69
C MET A 42 -9.99 -6.02 15.88
N LYS A 43 -10.90 -5.75 16.84
CA LYS A 43 -11.31 -4.39 17.18
C LYS A 43 -10.11 -3.57 17.70
N GLY A 44 -9.40 -4.07 18.71
CA GLY A 44 -8.25 -3.36 19.29
C GLY A 44 -7.11 -3.16 18.27
N PHE A 45 -6.87 -4.13 17.40
CA PHE A 45 -5.89 -4.02 16.32
C PHE A 45 -6.26 -2.93 15.30
N ASN A 46 -7.53 -2.89 14.87
CA ASN A 46 -8.02 -1.85 13.95
C ASN A 46 -7.97 -0.45 14.58
N GLU A 47 -8.26 -0.33 15.87
CA GLU A 47 -8.13 0.93 16.62
C GLU A 47 -6.66 1.40 16.67
N ALA A 48 -5.72 0.49 16.93
CA ALA A 48 -4.28 0.80 16.93
C ALA A 48 -3.77 1.24 15.55
N LEU A 49 -4.18 0.55 14.47
CA LEU A 49 -3.85 0.96 13.10
C LEU A 49 -4.42 2.34 12.78
N LYS A 50 -5.69 2.58 13.14
CA LYS A 50 -6.34 3.88 12.94
C LYS A 50 -5.63 4.99 13.70
N LEU A 51 -5.19 4.75 14.93
CA LEU A 51 -4.42 5.73 15.70
C LEU A 51 -3.15 6.17 14.94
N GLY A 52 -2.41 5.24 14.35
CA GLY A 52 -1.24 5.57 13.52
C GLY A 52 -1.60 6.41 12.29
N LEU A 53 -2.71 6.07 11.62
CA LEU A 53 -3.23 6.81 10.48
C LEU A 53 -3.68 8.24 10.85
N ASP A 54 -4.34 8.41 11.98
CA ASP A 54 -4.82 9.72 12.44
C ASP A 54 -3.66 10.62 12.90
N ASN A 55 -2.51 10.04 13.25
CA ASN A 55 -1.33 10.76 13.74
C ASN A 55 -0.19 10.89 12.70
N ARG A 56 -0.46 10.65 11.40
CA ARG A 56 0.57 10.73 10.35
C ARG A 56 1.29 12.07 10.27
N ILE A 57 0.65 13.17 10.67
CA ILE A 57 1.31 14.50 10.70
C ILE A 57 2.47 14.52 11.71
N ASN A 58 2.29 13.89 12.88
CA ASN A 58 3.35 13.81 13.88
C ASN A 58 4.51 12.95 13.38
N VAL A 59 4.20 11.85 12.69
CA VAL A 59 5.21 11.01 12.03
C VAL A 59 5.98 11.80 10.98
N LEU A 60 5.29 12.58 10.13
CA LEU A 60 5.94 13.41 9.12
C LEU A 60 6.93 14.41 9.73
N ALA A 61 6.63 14.97 10.90
CA ALA A 61 7.51 15.91 11.58
C ALA A 61 8.82 15.28 12.08
N GLU A 62 8.84 13.96 12.28
CA GLU A 62 10.02 13.21 12.75
C GLU A 62 10.82 12.57 11.60
N LEU A 63 10.24 12.48 10.40
CA LEU A 63 10.88 11.88 9.24
C LEU A 63 11.86 12.86 8.57
N PRO A 64 12.98 12.35 8.02
CA PRO A 64 13.88 13.20 7.25
C PRO A 64 13.19 13.67 5.97
N GLU A 65 13.54 14.87 5.52
CA GLU A 65 13.15 15.35 4.20
C GLU A 65 13.91 14.56 3.11
N TYR A 66 13.20 14.23 2.03
CA TYR A 66 13.79 13.57 0.87
C TYR A 66 13.72 14.51 -0.32
N GLU A 67 14.88 14.87 -0.87
CA GLU A 67 14.94 15.68 -2.08
C GLU A 67 14.16 14.99 -3.21
N ASN A 68 13.36 15.77 -3.95
CA ASN A 68 12.54 15.29 -5.06
C ASN A 68 11.51 14.20 -4.68
N PHE A 69 11.05 14.16 -3.43
CA PHE A 69 9.98 13.26 -2.99
C PHE A 69 9.05 13.89 -1.95
N ASP A 70 7.77 13.94 -2.28
CA ASP A 70 6.72 14.44 -1.39
C ASP A 70 6.23 13.32 -0.46
N LEU A 71 6.79 13.26 0.75
CA LEU A 71 6.37 12.32 1.78
C LEU A 71 4.92 12.56 2.23
N HIS A 72 4.47 13.82 2.26
CA HIS A 72 3.12 14.15 2.70
C HIS A 72 2.10 13.58 1.71
N ASP A 73 2.26 13.87 0.41
CA ASP A 73 1.42 13.30 -0.64
C ASP A 73 1.47 11.76 -0.63
N TYR A 74 2.65 11.18 -0.44
CA TYR A 74 2.78 9.72 -0.38
C TYR A 74 1.96 9.10 0.75
N LEU A 75 2.10 9.60 1.98
CA LEU A 75 1.43 9.05 3.16
C LEU A 75 -0.07 9.33 3.22
N PHE A 76 -0.54 10.43 2.61
CA PHE A 76 -1.95 10.83 2.67
C PHE A 76 -2.75 10.43 1.43
N ASN A 77 -2.13 10.37 0.25
CA ASN A 77 -2.84 10.22 -1.02
C ASN A 77 -2.40 9.01 -1.86
N LYS A 78 -1.18 8.49 -1.67
CA LYS A 78 -0.66 7.35 -2.48
C LYS A 78 -0.80 6.00 -1.79
N LEU A 79 -0.92 5.99 -0.47
CA LEU A 79 -1.20 4.78 0.30
C LEU A 79 -2.69 4.63 0.55
N ASP A 80 -3.23 3.45 0.27
CA ASP A 80 -4.62 3.11 0.56
C ASP A 80 -4.70 1.78 1.31
N PHE A 81 -5.04 1.90 2.59
CA PHE A 81 -5.07 0.81 3.57
C PHE A 81 -6.38 0.01 3.58
N ASN A 82 -7.42 0.46 2.87
CA ASN A 82 -8.70 -0.24 2.86
C ASN A 82 -8.66 -1.40 1.87
N LEU A 83 -8.94 -2.63 2.31
CA LEU A 83 -9.00 -3.80 1.45
C LEU A 83 -10.40 -3.95 0.81
N THR A 84 -10.61 -3.26 -0.31
CA THR A 84 -11.87 -3.28 -1.09
C THR A 84 -12.05 -4.59 -1.86
N ALA A 85 -13.23 -4.78 -2.46
CA ALA A 85 -13.53 -5.92 -3.33
C ALA A 85 -12.54 -6.01 -4.51
N ASP A 86 -12.34 -4.92 -5.24
CA ASP A 86 -11.42 -4.85 -6.39
C ASP A 86 -9.97 -5.18 -6.01
N LYS A 87 -9.55 -4.81 -4.79
CA LYS A 87 -8.22 -5.20 -4.27
C LYS A 87 -8.13 -6.69 -3.95
N LYS A 88 -9.20 -7.30 -3.46
CA LYS A 88 -9.25 -8.76 -3.26
C LYS A 88 -9.24 -9.49 -4.61
N GLU A 89 -9.95 -8.98 -5.60
CA GLU A 89 -9.91 -9.49 -6.97
C GLU A 89 -8.50 -9.39 -7.55
N ALA A 90 -7.87 -8.22 -7.45
CA ALA A 90 -6.49 -8.01 -7.91
C ALA A 90 -5.49 -8.97 -7.25
N LEU A 91 -5.60 -9.17 -5.93
CA LEU A 91 -4.76 -10.10 -5.19
C LEU A 91 -4.92 -11.53 -5.71
N ASN A 92 -6.16 -11.98 -5.94
CA ASN A 92 -6.41 -13.31 -6.47
C ASN A 92 -5.86 -13.46 -7.90
N LEU A 93 -6.06 -12.46 -8.77
CA LEU A 93 -5.52 -12.47 -10.12
C LEU A 93 -3.99 -12.59 -10.12
N PHE A 94 -3.31 -11.83 -9.27
CA PHE A 94 -1.86 -11.94 -9.10
C PHE A 94 -1.45 -13.35 -8.67
N LEU A 95 -2.13 -13.94 -7.68
CA LEU A 95 -1.84 -15.30 -7.21
C LEU A 95 -2.09 -16.36 -8.30
N ASP A 96 -3.09 -16.18 -9.16
CA ASP A 96 -3.35 -17.08 -10.28
C ASP A 96 -2.25 -17.02 -11.33
N TYR A 97 -1.70 -15.83 -11.63
CA TYR A 97 -0.52 -15.72 -12.48
C TYR A 97 0.69 -16.45 -11.89
N ILE A 98 0.92 -16.35 -10.58
CA ILE A 98 2.01 -17.07 -9.92
C ILE A 98 1.83 -18.60 -10.00
N ARG A 99 0.59 -19.10 -9.88
CA ARG A 99 0.29 -20.54 -9.97
C ARG A 99 0.45 -21.11 -11.38
N ALA A 100 0.35 -20.26 -12.40
CA ALA A 100 0.48 -20.65 -13.79
C ALA A 100 1.93 -20.65 -14.32
N LEU A 101 2.89 -20.22 -13.49
CA LEU A 101 4.34 -20.33 -13.74
C LEU A 101 4.85 -21.75 -13.42
#